data_AF-A0A4D7C4E9-F1
#
_entry.id   AF-A0A4D7C4E9-F1
#
_cell.length_a   1.000
_cell.length_b   1.000
_cell.length_c   1.000
_cell.angle_alpha   90.00
_cell.angle_beta   90.00
_cell.angle_gamma   90.00
#
_symmetry.space_group_name_H-M   'P 1'
#
loop_
_entity.id
_entity.type
_entity.pdbx_description
1 polymer ?
#
loop_
_entity_poly.entity_id
_entity_poly.type
_entity_poly.pdbx_seq_one_letter_code
_entity_poly.pdbx_strand_id
1 'polypeptide(L)'
;MLYATTSVARNGFIDLVADRITLSAVPVNGGAPDSSLGIVAVAPDDNGETVPNSPDVVADFRVSRVSLTARLNFLSDANNSDQRQVSTGGEFELLADSLIYAPGGDVVIGGGDPRRSLSDAQFAERIFIDTGAAIDVSGIRDLVVPASRNSVRIRPVTRNELRDTPDYREGFLRGATVLVDPRLSGVRADGVAWIGSPLIEAGSFTQQVGVTSAELLTRGGTISLGTQVRTQVDERTGAILPQTSQLVIKAGASLDVSGGFVRYEAGLVQTSRLVTASGQIVDIGAADPNETYVSLLEPSVERQDRFGIQQRFTNPLATGSRFVEEFIEGRDAGAILIQAQSAALDGGFTALSSSGRARSPIPIRVPRPPTSAATCADYRQCRLNCHLEAI
;
A
#
# COMPACT_ATOMS: atom_id res chain seq x y z
N MET A 1 -9.93 -23.82 4.87
CA MET A 1 -9.55 -22.44 4.53
C MET A 1 -10.31 -21.43 5.38
N LEU A 2 -9.62 -20.41 5.90
CA LEU A 2 -10.24 -19.20 6.44
C LEU A 2 -10.05 -18.06 5.44
N TYR A 3 -11.11 -17.33 5.13
CA TYR A 3 -11.10 -16.32 4.08
C TYR A 3 -11.87 -15.06 4.49
N ALA A 4 -11.31 -13.89 4.18
CA ALA A 4 -11.98 -12.60 4.28
C ALA A 4 -11.59 -11.72 3.09
N THR A 5 -12.28 -10.59 2.92
CA THR A 5 -11.96 -9.58 1.91
C THR A 5 -11.75 -8.20 2.53
N THR A 6 -11.00 -7.35 1.84
CA THR A 6 -10.76 -5.95 2.20
C THR A 6 -11.25 -5.03 1.10
N SER A 7 -12.23 -4.20 1.41
CA SER A 7 -12.72 -3.14 0.52
C SER A 7 -12.20 -1.78 0.99
N VAL A 8 -12.43 -0.74 0.19
CA VAL A 8 -12.11 0.64 0.56
C VAL A 8 -12.93 1.15 1.75
N ALA A 9 -14.08 0.52 2.03
CA ALA A 9 -14.98 0.88 3.14
C ALA A 9 -14.80 -0.02 4.38
N ARG A 10 -14.27 -1.24 4.22
CA ARG A 10 -14.14 -2.22 5.31
C ARG A 10 -12.85 -3.01 5.20
N ASN A 11 -12.07 -3.01 6.28
CA ASN A 11 -10.89 -3.86 6.36
C ASN A 11 -11.27 -5.30 6.71
N GLY A 12 -10.67 -6.26 6.01
CA GLY A 12 -10.77 -7.67 6.35
C GLY A 12 -9.97 -7.96 7.61
N PHE A 13 -10.58 -8.70 8.54
CA PHE A 13 -9.93 -9.07 9.79
C PHE A 13 -10.19 -10.54 10.13
N ILE A 14 -9.12 -11.30 10.31
CA ILE A 14 -9.17 -12.68 10.84
C ILE A 14 -8.44 -12.67 12.17
N ASP A 15 -9.13 -13.06 13.23
CA ASP A 15 -8.55 -13.22 14.57
C ASP A 15 -8.76 -14.65 15.03
N LEU A 16 -7.66 -15.37 15.25
CA LEU A 16 -7.68 -16.71 15.83
C LEU A 16 -6.97 -16.68 17.17
N VAL A 17 -7.67 -17.25 18.14
CA VAL A 17 -7.23 -17.28 19.52
C VAL A 17 -7.42 -18.70 20.03
N ALA A 18 -6.32 -19.34 20.40
CA ALA A 18 -6.33 -20.68 20.98
C ALA A 18 -5.04 -20.94 21.77
N ASP A 19 -4.99 -22.02 22.54
CA ASP A 19 -3.75 -22.45 23.22
C ASP A 19 -2.76 -23.02 22.20
N ARG A 20 -3.28 -23.72 21.19
CA ARG A 20 -2.53 -24.23 20.05
C ARG A 20 -3.23 -23.89 18.74
N ILE A 21 -2.49 -23.29 17.82
CA ILE A 21 -2.92 -23.03 16.45
C ILE A 21 -1.99 -23.81 15.53
N THR A 22 -2.51 -24.82 14.84
CA THR A 22 -1.78 -25.56 13.80
C THR A 22 -2.48 -25.36 12.47
N LEU A 23 -1.79 -24.77 11.50
CA LEU A 23 -2.22 -24.68 10.11
C LEU A 23 -1.50 -25.79 9.32
N SER A 24 -2.28 -26.64 8.66
CA SER A 24 -1.78 -27.82 7.95
C SER A 24 -2.51 -28.03 6.64
N ALA A 25 -1.76 -28.22 5.55
CA ALA A 25 -2.28 -28.70 4.27
C ALA A 25 -2.65 -30.21 4.32
N VAL A 26 -2.18 -30.95 5.34
CA VAL A 26 -2.52 -32.36 5.54
C VAL A 26 -3.66 -32.50 6.57
N PRO A 27 -4.70 -33.30 6.30
CA PRO A 27 -5.76 -33.56 7.27
C PRO A 27 -5.25 -34.17 8.57
N VAL A 28 -5.83 -33.76 9.71
CA VAL A 28 -5.47 -34.24 11.05
C VAL A 28 -5.63 -35.75 11.27
N ASN A 29 -6.43 -36.42 10.44
CA ASN A 29 -6.65 -37.88 10.50
C ASN A 29 -5.66 -38.68 9.62
N GLY A 30 -4.66 -38.02 9.02
CA GLY A 30 -3.80 -38.62 8.02
C GLY A 30 -4.45 -38.64 6.63
N GLY A 31 -3.69 -38.34 5.59
CA GLY A 31 -4.17 -38.23 4.21
C GLY A 31 -3.13 -37.58 3.31
N ALA A 32 -3.42 -37.50 2.00
CA ALA A 32 -2.61 -36.71 1.09
C ALA A 32 -2.78 -35.20 1.41
N PRO A 33 -1.77 -34.37 1.11
CA PRO A 33 -1.92 -32.91 1.15
C PRO A 33 -3.11 -32.47 0.29
N ASP A 34 -3.91 -31.55 0.81
CA ASP A 34 -5.03 -30.92 0.13
C ASP A 34 -4.75 -29.42 0.05
N SER A 35 -4.69 -28.90 -1.17
CA SER A 35 -4.42 -27.48 -1.44
C SER A 35 -5.51 -26.52 -0.96
N SER A 36 -6.61 -27.01 -0.39
CA SER A 36 -7.67 -26.19 0.23
C SER A 36 -7.56 -26.09 1.77
N LEU A 37 -6.63 -26.84 2.36
CA LEU A 37 -6.35 -26.86 3.79
C LEU A 37 -5.13 -26.00 4.14
N GLY A 38 -4.99 -25.62 5.41
CA GLY A 38 -3.84 -24.83 5.87
C GLY A 38 -3.77 -23.39 5.35
N ILE A 39 -4.82 -22.91 4.67
CA ILE A 39 -4.87 -21.56 4.09
C ILE A 39 -5.63 -20.59 5.00
N VAL A 40 -4.99 -19.46 5.32
CA VAL A 40 -5.60 -18.24 5.85
C VAL A 40 -5.38 -17.13 4.85
N ALA A 41 -6.45 -16.55 4.31
CA ALA A 41 -6.33 -15.55 3.26
C ALA A 41 -7.24 -14.34 3.48
N VAL A 42 -6.69 -13.15 3.24
CA VAL A 42 -7.46 -11.90 3.11
C VAL A 42 -7.12 -11.25 1.78
N ALA A 43 -8.07 -11.25 0.85
CA ALA A 43 -7.88 -10.71 -0.49
C ALA A 43 -8.51 -9.31 -0.64
N PRO A 44 -8.14 -8.52 -1.66
CA PRO A 44 -8.94 -7.36 -2.06
C PRO A 44 -10.38 -7.77 -2.40
N ASP A 45 -11.35 -6.95 -2.02
CA ASP A 45 -12.72 -7.02 -2.51
C ASP A 45 -12.77 -6.53 -3.97
N ASP A 46 -13.51 -7.23 -4.83
CA ASP A 46 -13.66 -6.98 -6.26
C ASP A 46 -14.98 -6.24 -6.61
N ASN A 47 -15.69 -5.75 -5.60
CA ASN A 47 -16.96 -5.03 -5.73
C ASN A 47 -16.92 -3.71 -6.55
N GLY A 48 -15.74 -3.26 -6.97
CA GLY A 48 -15.55 -2.05 -7.77
C GLY A 48 -15.66 -0.73 -6.99
N GLU A 49 -15.76 -0.78 -5.66
CA GLU A 49 -15.77 0.42 -4.82
C GLU A 49 -14.45 1.19 -4.93
N THR A 50 -14.54 2.51 -4.95
CA THR A 50 -13.39 3.40 -4.99
C THR A 50 -13.48 4.49 -3.94
N VAL A 51 -12.33 4.91 -3.43
CA VAL A 51 -12.21 6.12 -2.60
C VAL A 51 -11.38 7.18 -3.31
N PRO A 52 -11.56 8.47 -3.01
CA PRO A 52 -10.71 9.54 -3.57
C PRO A 52 -9.21 9.26 -3.33
N ASN A 53 -8.38 9.48 -4.35
CA ASN A 53 -6.92 9.43 -4.28
C ASN A 53 -6.30 10.68 -3.59
N SER A 54 -6.90 11.15 -2.51
CA SER A 54 -6.32 12.23 -1.69
C SER A 54 -5.33 11.65 -0.68
N PRO A 55 -4.23 12.36 -0.36
CA PRO A 55 -3.24 11.86 0.61
C PRO A 55 -3.83 11.44 1.96
N ASP A 56 -4.80 12.20 2.47
CA ASP A 56 -5.44 11.92 3.76
C ASP A 56 -6.31 10.65 3.71
N VAL A 57 -7.12 10.49 2.66
CA VAL A 57 -7.98 9.30 2.50
C VAL A 57 -7.15 8.04 2.26
N VAL A 58 -6.09 8.15 1.48
CA VAL A 58 -5.16 7.04 1.24
C VAL A 58 -4.38 6.68 2.51
N ALA A 59 -4.01 7.67 3.34
CA ALA A 59 -3.34 7.43 4.61
C ALA A 59 -4.27 6.79 5.67
N ASP A 60 -5.57 7.11 5.62
CA ASP A 60 -6.58 6.56 6.52
C ASP A 60 -7.07 5.16 6.10
N PHE A 61 -6.70 4.69 4.91
CA PHE A 61 -7.05 3.35 4.45
C PHE A 61 -6.56 2.28 5.44
N ARG A 62 -7.50 1.50 5.95
CA ARG A 62 -7.21 0.41 6.88
C ARG A 62 -6.92 -0.86 6.09
N VAL A 63 -5.67 -1.28 6.13
CA VAL A 63 -5.23 -2.55 5.54
C VAL A 63 -5.86 -3.76 6.25
N SER A 64 -5.83 -4.90 5.57
CA SER A 64 -6.24 -6.18 6.16
C SER A 64 -5.40 -6.53 7.37
N ARG A 65 -5.96 -7.32 8.29
CA ARG A 65 -5.20 -7.87 9.41
C ARG A 65 -5.51 -9.33 9.66
N VAL A 66 -4.47 -10.13 9.83
CA VAL A 66 -4.53 -11.50 10.30
C VAL A 66 -3.82 -11.57 11.65
N SER A 67 -4.54 -11.91 12.70
CA SER A 67 -4.05 -12.05 14.07
C SER A 67 -4.16 -13.51 14.49
N LEU A 68 -3.03 -14.17 14.73
CA LEU A 68 -2.95 -15.57 15.15
C LEU A 68 -2.31 -15.60 16.52
N THR A 69 -3.13 -15.48 17.55
CA THR A 69 -2.69 -15.37 18.94
C THR A 69 -2.79 -16.74 19.61
N ALA A 70 -1.65 -17.41 19.75
CA ALA A 70 -1.56 -18.58 20.61
C ALA A 70 -1.36 -18.11 22.06
N ARG A 71 -2.40 -18.26 22.90
CA ARG A 71 -2.44 -17.68 24.25
C ARG A 71 -1.88 -18.63 25.29
N LEU A 72 -1.21 -18.05 26.28
CA LEU A 72 -0.96 -18.70 27.56
C LEU A 72 -2.24 -18.65 28.39
N ASN A 73 -2.92 -19.79 28.58
CA ASN A 73 -4.05 -19.83 29.52
C ASN A 73 -3.57 -19.98 30.96
N PHE A 74 -4.29 -19.32 31.85
CA PHE A 74 -4.11 -19.42 33.29
C PHE A 74 -5.36 -20.07 33.84
N LEU A 75 -5.28 -21.36 34.15
CA LEU A 75 -6.39 -22.02 34.81
C LEU A 75 -6.31 -21.68 36.30
N SER A 76 -7.25 -20.88 36.81
CA SER A 76 -7.45 -20.70 38.25
C SER A 76 -8.56 -21.65 38.70
N ASP A 77 -8.26 -22.57 39.62
CA ASP A 77 -9.29 -23.35 40.31
C ASP A 77 -10.07 -22.41 41.25
N ALA A 78 -11.30 -22.05 40.87
CA ALA A 78 -12.13 -21.11 41.61
C ALA A 78 -12.50 -21.59 43.02
N ASN A 79 -12.28 -22.88 43.34
CA ASN A 79 -12.61 -23.48 44.62
C ASN A 79 -11.39 -23.74 45.52
N ASN A 80 -10.18 -23.43 45.06
CA ASN A 80 -8.96 -23.66 45.82
C ASN A 80 -8.30 -22.33 46.19
N SER A 81 -8.12 -22.09 47.49
CA SER A 81 -7.35 -20.94 47.99
C SER A 81 -5.86 -21.04 47.70
N ASP A 82 -5.36 -22.24 47.37
CA ASP A 82 -4.07 -22.44 46.70
C ASP A 82 -4.31 -22.35 45.19
N GLN A 83 -4.13 -21.14 44.64
CA GLN A 83 -4.22 -20.87 43.21
C GLN A 83 -3.18 -21.68 42.44
N ARG A 84 -3.52 -22.91 42.04
CA ARG A 84 -2.64 -23.73 41.22
C ARG A 84 -2.69 -23.27 39.77
N GLN A 85 -1.78 -22.38 39.38
CA GLN A 85 -1.76 -21.76 38.07
C GLN A 85 -1.10 -22.70 37.04
N VAL A 86 -1.89 -23.61 36.45
CA VAL A 86 -1.42 -24.40 35.31
C VAL A 86 -1.39 -23.49 34.09
N SER A 87 -0.19 -23.23 33.57
CA SER A 87 0.01 -22.49 32.32
C SER A 87 0.13 -23.49 31.17
N THR A 88 -0.78 -23.44 30.19
CA THR A 88 -0.57 -24.11 28.90
C THR A 88 0.28 -23.19 28.02
N GLY A 89 1.33 -23.73 27.41
CA GLY A 89 2.21 -23.00 26.50
C GLY A 89 1.47 -22.66 25.21
N GLY A 90 1.46 -21.37 24.83
CA GLY A 90 0.86 -20.93 23.58
C GLY A 90 1.71 -21.39 22.39
N GLU A 91 1.17 -22.21 21.50
CA GLU A 91 1.92 -22.75 20.36
C GLU A 91 1.27 -22.40 19.02
N PHE A 92 2.08 -21.88 18.10
CA PHE A 92 1.71 -21.67 16.70
C PHE A 92 2.60 -22.51 15.78
N GLU A 93 1.97 -23.27 14.89
CA GLU A 93 2.64 -24.06 13.86
C GLU A 93 2.03 -23.79 12.48
N LEU A 94 2.86 -23.34 11.54
CA LEU A 94 2.55 -23.29 10.12
C LEU A 94 3.30 -24.45 9.44
N LEU A 95 2.60 -25.55 9.18
CA LEU A 95 3.21 -26.76 8.63
C LEU A 95 3.46 -26.64 7.12
N ALA A 96 4.19 -27.60 6.56
CA ALA A 96 4.52 -27.66 5.14
C ALA A 96 3.29 -27.41 4.24
N ASP A 97 3.54 -26.70 3.14
CA ASP A 97 2.54 -26.34 2.12
C ASP A 97 1.35 -25.50 2.62
N SER A 98 1.42 -24.97 3.85
CA SER A 98 0.42 -24.04 4.39
C SER A 98 0.72 -22.59 4.01
N LEU A 99 -0.33 -21.79 3.83
CA LEU A 99 -0.23 -20.43 3.32
C LEU A 99 -1.00 -19.43 4.19
N ILE A 100 -0.34 -18.35 4.56
CA ILE A 100 -0.99 -17.12 5.01
C ILE A 100 -0.83 -16.08 3.90
N TYR A 101 -1.94 -15.62 3.33
CA TYR A 101 -1.95 -14.64 2.24
C TYR A 101 -2.73 -13.39 2.65
N ALA A 102 -2.06 -12.25 2.76
CA ALA A 102 -2.70 -10.97 3.09
C ALA A 102 -1.96 -9.81 2.42
N PRO A 103 -2.15 -9.60 1.10
CA PRO A 103 -1.44 -8.57 0.34
C PRO A 103 -1.57 -7.20 0.96
N GLY A 104 -0.45 -6.51 1.19
CA GLY A 104 -0.43 -5.18 1.81
C GLY A 104 -0.97 -5.11 3.24
N GLY A 105 -1.29 -6.26 3.84
CA GLY A 105 -1.90 -6.39 5.16
C GLY A 105 -0.90 -6.58 6.29
N ASP A 106 -1.43 -6.55 7.52
CA ASP A 106 -0.69 -6.88 8.73
C ASP A 106 -0.93 -8.35 9.12
N VAL A 107 0.12 -9.16 9.17
CA VAL A 107 0.10 -10.50 9.77
C VAL A 107 0.80 -10.45 11.11
N VAL A 108 0.09 -10.77 12.19
CA VAL A 108 0.61 -10.80 13.57
C VAL A 108 0.48 -12.22 14.11
N ILE A 109 1.59 -12.84 14.48
CA ILE A 109 1.63 -14.22 14.99
C ILE A 109 2.28 -14.23 16.37
N GLY A 110 1.62 -14.96 17.27
CA GLY A 110 2.11 -15.20 18.63
C GLY A 110 1.90 -14.04 19.58
N GLY A 111 0.86 -13.23 19.36
CA GLY A 111 0.35 -12.24 20.32
C GLY A 111 1.13 -10.93 20.39
N GLY A 112 0.41 -9.87 20.81
CA GLY A 112 0.95 -8.51 20.94
C GLY A 112 1.16 -7.79 19.61
N ASP A 113 0.61 -6.58 19.47
CA ASP A 113 1.21 -5.61 18.56
C ASP A 113 2.57 -5.26 19.18
N PRO A 114 3.70 -5.50 18.51
CA PRO A 114 5.03 -5.17 19.04
C PRO A 114 5.23 -3.67 19.28
N ARG A 115 4.30 -2.82 18.81
CA ARG A 115 4.21 -1.39 19.10
C ARG A 115 3.45 -1.07 20.40
N ARG A 116 2.84 -2.06 21.06
CA ARG A 116 2.10 -1.92 22.33
C ARG A 116 2.89 -2.47 23.52
N SER A 117 2.63 -1.90 24.70
CA SER A 117 3.35 -2.23 25.94
C SER A 117 3.13 -3.69 26.38
N LEU A 118 4.20 -4.32 26.86
CA LEU A 118 4.38 -5.75 27.13
C LEU A 118 3.62 -6.29 28.37
N SER A 119 2.83 -5.46 29.05
CA SER A 119 2.23 -5.84 30.34
C SER A 119 0.97 -6.71 30.22
N ASP A 120 0.29 -6.69 29.07
CA ASP A 120 -0.95 -7.46 28.82
C ASP A 120 -0.90 -8.33 27.55
N ALA A 121 0.23 -8.36 26.85
CA ALA A 121 0.36 -9.12 25.61
C ALA A 121 0.59 -10.61 25.95
N GLN A 122 -0.43 -11.42 25.63
CA GLN A 122 -0.37 -12.88 25.73
C GLN A 122 0.36 -13.41 24.49
N PHE A 123 1.67 -13.61 24.62
CA PHE A 123 2.47 -14.11 23.51
C PHE A 123 2.45 -15.64 23.42
N ALA A 124 2.73 -16.15 22.21
CA ALA A 124 3.10 -17.54 22.01
C ALA A 124 4.42 -17.84 22.71
N GLU A 125 4.51 -19.01 23.30
CA GLU A 125 5.77 -19.58 23.77
C GLU A 125 6.57 -20.14 22.58
N ARG A 126 5.89 -20.76 21.60
CA ARG A 126 6.54 -21.34 20.42
C ARG A 126 5.87 -20.89 19.13
N ILE A 127 6.67 -20.42 18.18
CA ILE A 127 6.28 -20.23 16.78
C ILE A 127 7.17 -21.14 15.93
N PHE A 128 6.55 -22.00 15.13
CA PHE A 128 7.24 -22.92 14.23
C PHE A 128 6.68 -22.78 12.81
N ILE A 129 7.55 -22.47 11.86
CA ILE A 129 7.22 -22.35 10.43
C ILE A 129 8.05 -23.40 9.69
N ASP A 130 7.37 -24.37 9.09
CA ASP A 130 7.99 -25.53 8.46
C ASP A 130 8.43 -25.25 7.01
N THR A 131 9.26 -26.14 6.48
CA THR A 131 9.73 -26.11 5.10
C THR A 131 8.56 -26.14 4.12
N GLY A 132 8.58 -25.27 3.11
CA GLY A 132 7.50 -25.16 2.11
C GLY A 132 6.32 -24.31 2.56
N ALA A 133 6.27 -23.88 3.82
CA ALA A 133 5.23 -22.98 4.30
C ALA A 133 5.50 -21.53 3.90
N ALA A 134 4.42 -20.78 3.63
CA ALA A 134 4.52 -19.42 3.12
C ALA A 134 3.68 -18.42 3.92
N ILE A 135 4.27 -17.26 4.21
CA ILE A 135 3.56 -16.06 4.66
C ILE A 135 3.81 -14.98 3.61
N ASP A 136 2.78 -14.67 2.84
CA ASP A 136 2.82 -13.70 1.76
C ASP A 136 1.93 -12.51 2.10
N VAL A 137 2.58 -11.39 2.44
CA VAL A 137 1.92 -10.08 2.56
C VAL A 137 2.41 -9.13 1.48
N SER A 138 2.99 -9.67 0.41
CA SER A 138 3.50 -8.86 -0.69
C SER A 138 2.37 -8.09 -1.34
N GLY A 139 2.68 -6.87 -1.77
CA GLY A 139 1.70 -6.04 -2.44
C GLY A 139 1.23 -6.65 -3.75
N ILE A 140 -0.01 -6.38 -4.13
CA ILE A 140 -0.59 -6.87 -5.39
C ILE A 140 0.31 -6.51 -6.57
N ARG A 141 0.65 -7.53 -7.35
CA ARG A 141 1.48 -7.42 -8.56
C ARG A 141 0.58 -7.40 -9.79
N ASP A 142 1.07 -6.76 -10.84
CA ASP A 142 0.44 -6.70 -12.15
C ASP A 142 -0.99 -6.14 -12.16
N LEU A 143 -1.27 -5.17 -11.30
CA LEU A 143 -2.56 -4.52 -11.29
C LEU A 143 -2.70 -3.60 -12.50
N VAL A 144 -3.61 -3.95 -13.42
CA VAL A 144 -3.79 -3.23 -14.68
C VAL A 144 -4.67 -2.00 -14.48
N VAL A 145 -4.18 -0.85 -14.91
CA VAL A 145 -4.92 0.41 -14.93
C VAL A 145 -4.97 0.94 -16.37
N PRO A 146 -6.15 1.30 -16.90
CA PRO A 146 -6.27 1.75 -18.28
C PRO A 146 -5.58 3.12 -18.49
N ALA A 147 -5.05 3.32 -19.70
CA ALA A 147 -4.39 4.57 -20.10
C ALA A 147 -5.26 5.83 -19.94
N SER A 148 -6.59 5.67 -20.00
CA SER A 148 -7.56 6.76 -19.86
C SER A 148 -7.48 7.48 -18.51
N ARG A 149 -7.02 6.80 -17.45
CA ARG A 149 -6.77 7.42 -16.13
C ARG A 149 -5.65 8.46 -16.13
N ASN A 150 -4.81 8.48 -17.15
CA ASN A 150 -3.74 9.48 -17.30
C ASN A 150 -4.25 10.82 -17.83
N SER A 151 -5.57 11.05 -17.89
CA SER A 151 -6.17 12.32 -18.24
C SER A 151 -7.30 12.69 -17.27
N VAL A 152 -7.27 13.92 -16.77
CA VAL A 152 -8.29 14.49 -15.88
C VAL A 152 -8.99 15.61 -16.63
N ARG A 153 -10.33 15.54 -16.71
CA ARG A 153 -11.15 16.54 -17.36
C ARG A 153 -11.74 17.51 -16.34
N ILE A 154 -11.44 18.80 -16.50
CA ILE A 154 -11.93 19.90 -15.68
C ILE A 154 -12.98 20.66 -16.49
N ARG A 155 -14.22 20.72 -15.98
CA ARG A 155 -15.32 21.42 -16.65
C ARG A 155 -16.41 21.87 -15.66
N PRO A 156 -16.80 23.15 -15.68
CA PRO A 156 -16.06 24.28 -16.23
C PRO A 156 -14.85 24.60 -15.36
N VAL A 157 -13.80 25.17 -15.95
CA VAL A 157 -12.76 25.86 -15.16
C VAL A 157 -13.39 27.11 -14.52
N THR A 158 -13.34 27.23 -13.19
CA THR A 158 -13.91 28.35 -12.44
C THR A 158 -12.82 29.30 -11.91
N ARG A 159 -13.23 30.37 -11.21
CA ARG A 159 -12.30 31.31 -10.57
C ARG A 159 -11.41 30.63 -9.53
N ASN A 160 -11.89 29.58 -8.89
CA ASN A 160 -11.12 28.87 -7.86
C ASN A 160 -9.96 28.09 -8.48
N GLU A 161 -10.17 27.43 -9.61
CA GLU A 161 -9.10 26.72 -10.32
C GLU A 161 -8.07 27.69 -10.94
N LEU A 162 -8.47 28.93 -11.21
CA LEU A 162 -7.60 30.00 -11.72
C LEU A 162 -7.09 30.93 -10.61
N ARG A 163 -7.17 30.53 -9.35
CA ARG A 163 -6.77 31.38 -8.22
C ARG A 163 -5.28 31.76 -8.28
N ASP A 164 -4.44 30.86 -8.76
CA ASP A 164 -2.99 31.08 -8.82
C ASP A 164 -2.54 31.62 -10.19
N THR A 165 -3.49 32.04 -11.04
CA THR A 165 -3.22 32.53 -12.40
C THR A 165 -4.15 33.71 -12.75
N PRO A 166 -3.93 34.90 -12.15
CA PRO A 166 -4.87 36.03 -12.21
C PRO A 166 -5.24 36.48 -13.63
N ASP A 167 -4.28 36.47 -14.55
CA ASP A 167 -4.43 36.97 -15.92
C ASP A 167 -5.54 36.24 -16.71
N TYR A 168 -5.81 34.98 -16.35
CA TYR A 168 -6.80 34.14 -17.03
C TYR A 168 -8.14 34.05 -16.29
N ARG A 169 -8.27 34.63 -15.08
CA ARG A 169 -9.50 34.53 -14.25
C ARG A 169 -10.75 35.11 -14.91
N GLU A 170 -10.57 36.09 -15.80
CA GLU A 170 -11.64 36.72 -16.59
C GLU A 170 -11.53 36.40 -18.09
N GLY A 171 -10.57 35.56 -18.48
CA GLY A 171 -10.24 35.27 -19.88
C GLY A 171 -10.89 34.00 -20.42
N PHE A 172 -10.38 33.54 -21.56
CA PHE A 172 -10.91 32.39 -22.31
C PHE A 172 -10.87 31.06 -21.54
N LEU A 173 -9.98 30.92 -20.54
CA LEU A 173 -9.92 29.71 -19.72
C LEU A 173 -11.12 29.58 -18.78
N ARG A 174 -11.72 30.69 -18.34
CA ARG A 174 -12.89 30.65 -17.47
C ARG A 174 -14.10 30.13 -18.24
N GLY A 175 -14.75 29.10 -17.70
CA GLY A 175 -15.88 28.43 -18.34
C GLY A 175 -15.48 27.36 -19.35
N ALA A 176 -14.20 27.23 -19.68
CA ALA A 176 -13.72 26.26 -20.64
C ALA A 176 -13.72 24.82 -20.08
N THR A 177 -13.65 23.87 -21.01
CA THR A 177 -13.36 22.46 -20.69
C THR A 177 -11.89 22.19 -21.00
N VAL A 178 -11.18 21.68 -20.01
CA VAL A 178 -9.74 21.42 -20.12
C VAL A 178 -9.44 19.97 -19.77
N LEU A 179 -8.52 19.35 -20.51
CA LEU A 179 -7.93 18.07 -20.16
C LEU A 179 -6.48 18.27 -19.75
N VAL A 180 -6.09 17.71 -18.61
CA VAL A 180 -4.72 17.75 -18.07
C VAL A 180 -4.23 16.34 -17.79
N ASP A 181 -2.91 16.13 -17.89
CA ASP A 181 -2.27 14.87 -17.48
C ASP A 181 -1.75 15.01 -16.05
N PRO A 182 -2.39 14.39 -15.04
CA PRO A 182 -2.05 14.57 -13.63
C PRO A 182 -0.65 14.08 -13.27
N ARG A 183 0.03 13.33 -14.15
CA ARG A 183 1.40 12.88 -13.94
C ARG A 183 2.42 14.00 -14.18
N LEU A 184 2.03 15.05 -14.89
CA LEU A 184 2.84 16.25 -15.01
C LEU A 184 2.68 17.04 -13.70
N SER A 185 3.79 17.30 -13.03
CA SER A 185 3.80 18.08 -11.80
C SER A 185 5.10 18.84 -11.69
N GLY A 186 5.10 19.92 -10.91
CA GLY A 186 6.30 20.69 -10.66
C GLY A 186 6.07 21.79 -9.65
N VAL A 187 7.06 22.66 -9.53
CA VAL A 187 6.99 23.87 -8.72
C VAL A 187 7.29 25.04 -9.65
N ARG A 188 6.41 26.03 -9.66
CA ARG A 188 6.59 27.27 -10.42
C ARG A 188 7.71 28.12 -9.81
N ALA A 189 8.15 29.15 -10.53
CA ALA A 189 9.20 30.07 -10.07
C ALA A 189 8.84 30.83 -8.77
N ASP A 190 7.54 30.99 -8.49
CA ASP A 190 7.00 31.61 -7.28
C ASP A 190 6.89 30.65 -6.08
N GLY A 191 7.29 29.38 -6.24
CA GLY A 191 7.24 28.36 -5.20
C GLY A 191 5.92 27.58 -5.12
N VAL A 192 4.93 27.86 -5.99
CA VAL A 192 3.65 27.14 -5.98
C VAL A 192 3.79 25.79 -6.68
N ALA A 193 3.48 24.72 -5.96
CA ALA A 193 3.40 23.37 -6.53
C ALA A 193 2.16 23.23 -7.41
N TRP A 194 2.28 22.53 -8.53
CA TRP A 194 1.19 22.29 -9.47
C TRP A 194 1.16 20.84 -9.93
N ILE A 195 -0.03 20.39 -10.31
CA ILE A 195 -0.32 19.06 -10.86
C ILE A 195 -1.14 19.29 -12.12
N GLY A 196 -0.87 18.55 -13.20
CA GLY A 196 -1.55 18.64 -14.48
C GLY A 196 -1.17 19.85 -15.31
N SER A 197 -1.30 21.05 -14.74
CA SER A 197 -1.00 22.32 -15.41
C SER A 197 -0.48 23.38 -14.44
N PRO A 198 0.53 24.17 -14.83
CA PRO A 198 0.95 25.35 -14.11
C PRO A 198 0.04 26.57 -14.35
N LEU A 199 -1.12 26.44 -15.00
CA LEU A 199 -2.12 27.53 -15.10
C LEU A 199 -3.41 27.24 -14.33
N ILE A 200 -3.64 25.99 -13.92
CA ILE A 200 -4.92 25.54 -13.35
C ILE A 200 -4.65 24.67 -12.12
N GLU A 201 -5.36 24.92 -11.03
CA GLU A 201 -5.38 24.02 -9.87
C GLU A 201 -6.13 22.73 -10.26
N ALA A 202 -5.38 21.70 -10.66
CA ALA A 202 -5.93 20.39 -11.01
C ALA A 202 -5.71 19.32 -9.93
N GLY A 203 -5.07 19.67 -8.81
CA GLY A 203 -4.78 18.75 -7.72
C GLY A 203 -6.07 18.21 -7.11
N SER A 204 -7.05 19.08 -6.85
CA SER A 204 -8.36 18.67 -6.31
C SER A 204 -9.11 17.69 -7.22
N PHE A 205 -9.05 17.85 -8.54
CA PHE A 205 -9.66 16.93 -9.50
C PHE A 205 -8.90 15.61 -9.61
N THR A 206 -7.58 15.65 -9.53
CA THR A 206 -6.72 14.45 -9.53
C THR A 206 -7.00 13.60 -8.29
N GLN A 207 -7.17 14.24 -7.14
CA GLN A 207 -7.50 13.58 -5.88
C GLN A 207 -8.91 12.96 -5.88
N GLN A 208 -9.82 13.42 -6.74
CA GLN A 208 -11.15 12.82 -6.89
C GLN A 208 -11.17 11.58 -7.79
N VAL A 209 -10.07 11.29 -8.50
CA VAL A 209 -9.95 10.03 -9.25
C VAL A 209 -9.99 8.89 -8.23
N GLY A 210 -11.06 8.08 -8.30
CA GLY A 210 -11.27 7.01 -7.34
C GLY A 210 -10.20 5.92 -7.48
N VAL A 211 -9.62 5.45 -6.39
CA VAL A 211 -8.69 4.31 -6.32
C VAL A 211 -9.36 3.12 -5.65
N THR A 212 -9.08 1.90 -6.12
CA THR A 212 -9.68 0.66 -5.60
C THR A 212 -8.90 0.12 -4.41
N SER A 213 -9.50 -0.82 -3.66
CA SER A 213 -8.82 -1.58 -2.61
C SER A 213 -7.59 -2.31 -3.15
N ALA A 214 -7.69 -2.90 -4.34
CA ALA A 214 -6.58 -3.57 -5.01
C ALA A 214 -5.41 -2.60 -5.29
N GLU A 215 -5.69 -1.38 -5.76
CA GLU A 215 -4.66 -0.36 -5.97
C GLU A 215 -3.97 0.03 -4.65
N LEU A 216 -4.72 0.14 -3.55
CA LEU A 216 -4.17 0.50 -2.24
C LEU A 216 -3.34 -0.63 -1.61
N LEU A 217 -3.70 -1.89 -1.87
CA LEU A 217 -3.00 -3.09 -1.40
C LEU A 217 -1.80 -3.47 -2.31
N THR A 218 -1.38 -2.58 -3.21
CA THR A 218 -0.13 -2.77 -4.00
C THR A 218 1.14 -2.51 -3.18
N ARG A 219 1.05 -1.86 -2.01
CA ARG A 219 2.20 -1.73 -1.09
C ARG A 219 2.43 -3.03 -0.33
N GLY A 220 3.67 -3.34 0.03
CA GLY A 220 3.98 -4.50 0.86
C GLY A 220 3.44 -4.35 2.29
N GLY A 221 2.97 -5.45 2.86
CA GLY A 221 2.41 -5.53 4.21
C GLY A 221 3.45 -5.76 5.30
N THR A 222 3.00 -5.93 6.55
CA THR A 222 3.88 -6.17 7.69
C THR A 222 3.70 -7.57 8.25
N ILE A 223 4.79 -8.30 8.45
CA ILE A 223 4.80 -9.56 9.22
C ILE A 223 5.38 -9.27 10.60
N SER A 224 4.65 -9.57 11.67
CA SER A 224 5.08 -9.44 13.05
C SER A 224 5.04 -10.80 13.74
N LEU A 225 6.21 -11.29 14.16
CA LEU A 225 6.36 -12.56 14.88
C LEU A 225 6.81 -12.27 16.30
N GLY A 226 5.97 -12.59 17.28
CA GLY A 226 6.22 -12.37 18.70
C GLY A 226 6.24 -13.68 19.47
N THR A 227 7.30 -13.89 20.26
CA THR A 227 7.31 -14.91 21.31
C THR A 227 7.74 -14.29 22.62
N GLN A 228 7.12 -14.72 23.71
CA GLN A 228 7.53 -14.32 25.06
C GLN A 228 7.36 -15.48 26.02
N VAL A 229 8.30 -15.59 26.95
CA VAL A 229 8.16 -16.43 28.13
C VAL A 229 7.57 -15.60 29.26
N ARG A 230 6.54 -16.13 29.93
CA ARG A 230 6.22 -15.69 31.28
C ARG A 230 6.92 -16.63 32.27
N THR A 231 7.69 -16.04 33.18
CA THR A 231 8.37 -16.77 34.26
C THR A 231 7.38 -17.69 34.97
N GLN A 232 7.60 -19.00 34.87
CA GLN A 232 6.87 -19.97 35.67
C GLN A 232 7.59 -20.16 37.00
N VAL A 233 6.83 -20.15 38.09
CA VAL A 233 7.32 -20.48 39.42
C VAL A 233 6.71 -21.84 39.75
N ASP A 234 7.55 -22.80 40.09
CA ASP A 234 7.08 -24.04 40.71
C ASP A 234 6.49 -23.68 42.07
N GLU A 235 5.16 -23.65 42.16
CA GLU A 235 4.44 -23.29 43.38
C GLU A 235 4.75 -24.24 44.55
N ARG A 236 5.25 -25.45 44.28
CA ARG A 236 5.60 -26.43 45.31
C ARG A 236 6.99 -26.20 45.90
N THR A 237 7.91 -25.63 45.13
CA THR A 237 9.32 -25.44 45.54
C THR A 237 9.75 -23.97 45.56
N GLY A 238 8.92 -23.05 45.07
CA GLY A 238 9.26 -21.65 44.84
C GLY A 238 10.32 -21.44 43.74
N ALA A 239 10.73 -22.48 43.03
CA ALA A 239 11.79 -22.40 42.04
C ALA A 239 11.29 -21.75 40.74
N ILE A 240 12.05 -20.80 40.20
CA ILE A 240 11.81 -20.29 38.86
C ILE A 240 12.18 -21.39 37.86
N LEU A 241 11.22 -21.86 37.08
CA LEU A 241 11.44 -22.82 36.01
C LEU A 241 12.04 -22.08 34.80
N PRO A 242 13.17 -22.54 34.24
CA PRO A 242 13.66 -22.02 32.97
C PRO A 242 12.68 -22.43 31.89
N GLN A 243 11.95 -21.45 31.34
CA GLN A 243 11.15 -21.61 30.13
C GLN A 243 11.83 -20.77 29.05
N THR A 244 11.91 -21.28 27.83
CA THR A 244 12.53 -20.59 26.70
C THR A 244 11.50 -20.46 25.61
N SER A 245 11.24 -19.24 25.15
CA SER A 245 10.37 -19.04 24.00
C SER A 245 11.19 -19.21 22.75
N GLN A 246 10.63 -19.93 21.78
CA GLN A 246 11.35 -20.30 20.57
C GLN A 246 10.58 -19.87 19.32
N LEU A 247 11.26 -19.14 18.46
CA LEU A 247 10.86 -18.94 17.07
C LEU A 247 11.75 -19.79 16.18
N VAL A 248 11.14 -20.65 15.36
CA VAL A 248 11.85 -21.45 14.36
C VAL A 248 11.21 -21.22 13.00
N ILE A 249 12.02 -20.80 12.02
CA ILE A 249 11.66 -20.73 10.62
C ILE A 249 12.63 -21.63 9.87
N LYS A 250 12.14 -22.76 9.35
CA LYS A 250 13.00 -23.76 8.71
C LYS A 250 13.42 -23.34 7.31
N ALA A 251 14.55 -23.89 6.87
CA ALA A 251 14.99 -23.78 5.49
C ALA A 251 13.88 -24.19 4.51
N GLY A 252 13.67 -23.38 3.49
CA GLY A 252 12.60 -23.57 2.50
C GLY A 252 11.24 -23.02 2.89
N ALA A 253 11.06 -22.45 4.09
CA ALA A 253 9.93 -21.56 4.36
C ALA A 253 10.13 -20.19 3.67
N SER A 254 9.05 -19.51 3.29
CA SER A 254 9.13 -18.20 2.63
C SER A 254 8.28 -17.13 3.30
N LEU A 255 8.90 -16.00 3.65
CA LEU A 255 8.22 -14.79 4.12
C LEU A 255 8.42 -13.69 3.08
N ASP A 256 7.35 -13.25 2.43
CA ASP A 256 7.38 -12.22 1.39
C ASP A 256 6.64 -10.96 1.84
N VAL A 257 7.37 -9.84 1.91
CA VAL A 257 6.86 -8.49 2.18
C VAL A 257 7.12 -7.54 1.01
N SER A 258 7.41 -8.07 -0.18
CA SER A 258 7.77 -7.26 -1.35
C SER A 258 6.67 -6.28 -1.74
N GLY A 259 7.08 -5.15 -2.28
CA GLY A 259 6.19 -4.19 -2.91
C GLY A 259 5.61 -4.77 -4.20
N GLY A 260 4.33 -4.52 -4.42
CA GLY A 260 3.64 -4.81 -5.66
C GLY A 260 3.93 -3.76 -6.74
N PHE A 261 3.13 -3.80 -7.80
CA PHE A 261 3.22 -2.78 -8.86
C PHE A 261 1.92 -2.64 -9.64
N VAL A 262 1.69 -1.43 -10.13
CA VAL A 262 0.61 -1.08 -11.03
C VAL A 262 1.17 -1.01 -12.45
N ARG A 263 0.52 -1.70 -13.39
CA ARG A 263 0.82 -1.64 -14.82
C ARG A 263 -0.18 -0.70 -15.50
N TYR A 264 0.29 0.43 -15.99
CA TYR A 264 -0.51 1.35 -16.78
C TYR A 264 -0.42 0.95 -18.23
N GLU A 265 -1.57 0.66 -18.85
CA GLU A 265 -1.64 0.27 -20.26
C GLU A 265 -1.15 1.40 -21.18
N ALA A 266 -0.59 1.01 -22.33
CA ALA A 266 -0.29 1.94 -23.39
C ALA A 266 -1.58 2.55 -23.97
N GLY A 267 -1.54 3.82 -24.34
CA GLY A 267 -2.71 4.46 -24.95
C GLY A 267 -2.54 5.93 -25.27
N LEU A 268 -3.58 6.51 -25.87
CA LEU A 268 -3.61 7.93 -26.19
C LEU A 268 -4.03 8.73 -24.96
N VAL A 269 -3.15 9.62 -24.51
CA VAL A 269 -3.44 10.62 -23.48
C VAL A 269 -3.73 11.94 -24.16
N GLN A 270 -4.89 12.54 -23.85
CA GLN A 270 -5.32 13.82 -24.41
C GLN A 270 -5.12 14.94 -23.39
N THR A 271 -4.45 15.99 -23.82
CA THR A 271 -4.23 17.23 -23.07
C THR A 271 -4.68 18.42 -23.91
N SER A 272 -5.24 19.44 -23.27
CA SER A 272 -5.63 20.67 -23.94
C SER A 272 -4.40 21.43 -24.46
N ARG A 273 -4.58 22.12 -25.59
CA ARG A 273 -3.54 22.93 -26.22
C ARG A 273 -3.91 24.41 -26.15
N LEU A 274 -2.92 25.23 -25.83
CA LEU A 274 -3.03 26.69 -25.75
C LEU A 274 -2.36 27.32 -26.97
N VAL A 275 -2.84 28.50 -27.37
CA VAL A 275 -2.21 29.33 -28.40
C VAL A 275 -1.63 30.57 -27.74
N THR A 276 -0.33 30.81 -27.90
CA THR A 276 0.34 32.03 -27.41
C THR A 276 -0.06 33.24 -28.25
N ALA A 277 0.19 34.45 -27.75
CA ALA A 277 0.01 35.68 -28.53
C ALA A 277 0.88 35.72 -29.81
N SER A 278 2.00 34.98 -29.83
CA SER A 278 2.87 34.80 -31.00
C SER A 278 2.39 33.70 -31.97
N GLY A 279 1.29 33.01 -31.67
CA GLY A 279 0.70 31.96 -32.51
C GLY A 279 1.30 30.56 -32.32
N GLN A 280 2.15 30.36 -31.31
CA GLN A 280 2.71 29.05 -30.98
C GLN A 280 1.68 28.19 -30.24
N ILE A 281 1.72 26.87 -30.49
CA ILE A 281 0.85 25.90 -29.83
C ILE A 281 1.63 25.23 -28.69
N VAL A 282 1.10 25.31 -27.46
CA VAL A 282 1.73 24.79 -26.25
C VAL A 282 0.80 23.81 -25.54
N ASP A 283 1.34 22.74 -24.97
CA ASP A 283 0.58 21.85 -24.08
C ASP A 283 0.22 22.57 -22.79
N ILE A 284 -1.01 22.43 -22.32
CA ILE A 284 -1.42 23.07 -21.06
C ILE A 284 -0.58 22.61 -19.85
N GLY A 285 -0.01 21.41 -19.89
CA GLY A 285 0.89 20.89 -18.86
C GLY A 285 2.34 21.37 -18.97
N ALA A 286 2.70 22.01 -20.08
CA ALA A 286 4.01 22.63 -20.30
C ALA A 286 3.92 24.16 -20.44
N ALA A 287 2.78 24.75 -20.05
CA ALA A 287 2.56 26.17 -20.13
C ALA A 287 3.51 26.95 -19.20
N ASP A 288 3.93 28.14 -19.61
CA ASP A 288 4.65 29.07 -18.74
C ASP A 288 3.62 30.04 -18.13
N PRO A 289 3.52 30.14 -16.80
CA PRO A 289 2.65 31.12 -16.14
C PRO A 289 2.90 32.57 -16.55
N ASN A 290 4.10 32.90 -17.03
CA ASN A 290 4.48 34.26 -17.43
C ASN A 290 4.26 34.54 -18.93
N GLU A 291 3.91 33.52 -19.72
CA GLU A 291 3.58 33.67 -21.13
C GLU A 291 2.12 34.12 -21.29
N THR A 292 1.82 34.87 -22.36
CA THR A 292 0.45 35.31 -22.66
C THR A 292 -0.21 34.37 -23.66
N TYR A 293 -1.24 33.66 -23.22
CA TYR A 293 -2.10 32.83 -24.06
C TYR A 293 -3.36 33.57 -24.45
N VAL A 294 -3.83 33.37 -25.69
CA VAL A 294 -4.99 34.08 -26.25
C VAL A 294 -6.21 33.20 -26.46
N SER A 295 -6.03 31.87 -26.57
CA SER A 295 -7.13 30.92 -26.77
C SER A 295 -6.74 29.47 -26.45
N LEU A 296 -7.76 28.64 -26.23
CA LEU A 296 -7.64 27.18 -26.36
C LEU A 296 -7.72 26.81 -27.84
N LEU A 297 -6.88 25.87 -28.25
CA LEU A 297 -6.96 25.31 -29.58
C LEU A 297 -8.15 24.34 -29.64
N GLU A 298 -9.27 24.82 -30.17
CA GLU A 298 -10.47 24.00 -30.36
C GLU A 298 -10.45 23.25 -31.69
N PRO A 299 -11.12 22.08 -31.79
CA PRO A 299 -11.37 21.45 -33.07
C PRO A 299 -12.21 22.39 -33.95
N SER A 300 -11.82 22.53 -35.21
CA SER A 300 -12.45 23.44 -36.16
C SER A 300 -13.94 23.14 -36.32
N VAL A 301 -14.78 24.13 -36.05
CA VAL A 301 -16.22 24.06 -36.28
C VAL A 301 -16.55 24.92 -37.49
N GLU A 302 -16.88 24.30 -38.61
CA GLU A 302 -17.45 25.02 -39.74
C GLU A 302 -18.93 25.20 -39.47
N ARG A 303 -19.33 26.45 -39.23
CA ARG A 303 -20.74 26.81 -39.08
C ARG A 303 -21.21 27.49 -40.35
N GLN A 304 -22.18 26.87 -41.02
CA GLN A 304 -22.87 27.47 -42.15
C GLN A 304 -24.19 28.04 -41.66
N ASP A 305 -24.14 29.25 -41.08
CA ASP A 305 -25.29 29.92 -40.43
C ASP A 305 -26.51 30.03 -41.34
N ARG A 306 -26.29 30.20 -42.65
CA ARG A 306 -27.34 30.32 -43.66
C ARG A 306 -28.15 29.03 -43.86
N PHE A 307 -27.58 27.89 -43.50
CA PHE A 307 -28.17 26.56 -43.68
C PHE A 307 -28.45 25.84 -42.36
N GLY A 308 -28.10 26.45 -41.21
CA GLY A 308 -28.27 25.83 -39.89
C GLY A 308 -27.40 24.57 -39.68
N ILE A 309 -26.40 24.35 -40.53
CA ILE A 309 -25.52 23.18 -40.48
C ILE A 309 -24.27 23.53 -39.67
N GLN A 310 -23.93 22.68 -38.72
CA GLN A 310 -22.70 22.76 -37.95
C GLN A 310 -21.89 21.48 -38.18
N GLN A 311 -20.79 21.57 -38.93
CA GLN A 311 -19.88 20.46 -39.16
C GLN A 311 -18.65 20.65 -38.28
N ARG A 312 -18.31 19.61 -37.51
CA ARG A 312 -17.14 19.62 -36.63
C ARG A 312 -16.05 18.76 -37.26
N PHE A 313 -14.96 19.41 -37.66
CA PHE A 313 -13.79 18.74 -38.19
C PHE A 313 -12.82 18.45 -37.05
N THR A 314 -12.32 17.21 -37.00
CA THR A 314 -11.28 16.84 -36.04
C THR A 314 -9.97 17.46 -36.51
N ASN A 315 -9.44 18.42 -35.74
CA ASN A 315 -8.11 18.96 -35.97
C ASN A 315 -7.11 18.10 -35.15
N PRO A 316 -6.24 17.30 -35.80
CA PRO A 316 -5.28 16.44 -35.09
C PRO A 316 -4.29 17.26 -34.23
N LEU A 317 -4.02 18.52 -34.58
CA LEU A 317 -3.22 19.44 -33.75
C LEU A 317 -3.99 19.93 -32.50
N ALA A 318 -5.31 20.07 -32.59
CA ALA A 318 -6.18 20.46 -31.47
C ALA A 318 -6.48 19.31 -30.52
N THR A 319 -6.39 18.07 -31.01
CA THR A 319 -6.74 16.88 -30.22
C THR A 319 -5.68 16.59 -29.14
N GLY A 320 -4.48 17.18 -29.29
CA GLY A 320 -3.40 17.17 -28.29
C GLY A 320 -2.96 15.79 -27.85
N SER A 321 -3.36 14.73 -28.58
CA SER A 321 -3.18 13.34 -28.20
C SER A 321 -1.72 12.94 -28.33
N ARG A 322 -1.13 12.51 -27.22
CA ARG A 322 0.18 11.85 -27.21
C ARG A 322 0.00 10.37 -26.93
N PHE A 323 0.69 9.53 -27.68
CA PHE A 323 0.80 8.12 -27.33
C PHE A 323 1.75 8.00 -26.14
N VAL A 324 1.29 7.30 -25.11
CA VAL A 324 2.08 6.97 -23.93
C VAL A 324 2.28 5.46 -23.96
N GLU A 325 3.54 5.04 -23.92
CA GLU A 325 3.89 3.63 -23.80
C GLU A 325 3.42 3.07 -22.46
N GLU A 326 3.25 1.75 -22.43
CA GLU A 326 2.99 1.04 -21.19
C GLU A 326 4.12 1.31 -20.19
N PHE A 327 3.77 1.52 -18.93
CA PHE A 327 4.75 1.68 -17.88
C PHE A 327 4.28 1.01 -16.59
N ILE A 328 5.27 0.65 -15.77
CA ILE A 328 5.05 0.04 -14.47
C ILE A 328 5.42 1.07 -13.40
N GLU A 329 4.54 1.23 -12.42
CA GLU A 329 4.77 1.96 -11.19
C GLU A 329 4.87 0.95 -10.03
N GLY A 330 6.08 0.72 -9.55
CA GLY A 330 6.29 -0.15 -8.40
C GLY A 330 6.00 0.56 -7.08
N ARG A 331 5.75 -0.25 -6.05
CA ARG A 331 5.44 0.20 -4.70
C ARG A 331 6.51 -0.19 -3.72
N ASP A 332 6.47 0.47 -2.57
CA ASP A 332 7.36 0.19 -1.46
C ASP A 332 7.11 -1.22 -0.89
N ALA A 333 8.21 -1.88 -0.52
CA ALA A 333 8.16 -3.10 0.27
C ALA A 333 7.71 -2.78 1.71
N GLY A 334 7.16 -3.80 2.35
CA GLY A 334 6.72 -3.74 3.73
C GLY A 334 7.84 -4.07 4.71
N ALA A 335 7.47 -4.63 5.86
CA ALA A 335 8.39 -4.84 6.96
C ALA A 335 8.21 -6.21 7.62
N ILE A 336 9.31 -6.79 8.09
CA ILE A 336 9.29 -7.98 8.95
C ILE A 336 9.82 -7.57 10.32
N LEU A 337 9.01 -7.78 11.35
CA LEU A 337 9.39 -7.57 12.73
C LEU A 337 9.41 -8.90 13.48
N ILE A 338 10.53 -9.18 14.11
CA ILE A 338 10.74 -10.38 14.90
C ILE A 338 11.09 -9.98 16.33
N GLN A 339 10.32 -10.49 17.28
CA GLN A 339 10.57 -10.35 18.70
C GLN A 339 10.54 -11.73 19.33
N ALA A 340 11.71 -12.25 19.71
CA ALA A 340 11.84 -13.55 20.33
C ALA A 340 13.05 -13.59 21.28
N GLN A 341 12.99 -14.45 22.30
CA GLN A 341 14.13 -14.71 23.18
C GLN A 341 15.18 -15.61 22.52
N SER A 342 14.70 -16.64 21.80
CA SER A 342 15.50 -17.53 20.98
C SER A 342 14.89 -17.64 19.59
N ALA A 343 15.69 -17.42 18.55
CA ALA A 343 15.25 -17.48 17.16
C ALA A 343 16.24 -18.28 16.31
N ALA A 344 15.73 -19.28 15.57
CA ALA A 344 16.44 -19.97 14.50
C ALA A 344 15.75 -19.62 13.17
N LEU A 345 16.45 -18.88 12.30
CA LEU A 345 15.90 -18.27 11.10
C LEU A 345 16.64 -18.79 9.86
N ASP A 346 16.24 -19.97 9.38
CA ASP A 346 16.85 -20.60 8.20
C ASP A 346 16.00 -20.40 6.92
N GLY A 347 14.82 -19.78 7.04
CA GLY A 347 13.90 -19.52 5.92
C GLY A 347 14.32 -18.37 4.99
N GLY A 348 13.62 -18.23 3.86
CA GLY A 348 13.80 -17.14 2.91
C GLY A 348 12.97 -15.91 3.28
N PHE A 349 13.61 -14.73 3.30
CA PHE A 349 12.96 -13.44 3.55
C PHE A 349 13.08 -12.59 2.29
N THR A 350 11.94 -12.14 1.74
CA THR A 350 11.91 -11.37 0.48
C THR A 350 11.26 -10.02 0.73
N ALA A 351 11.95 -8.94 0.35
CA ALA A 351 11.50 -7.56 0.48
C ALA A 351 11.93 -6.74 -0.76
N LEU A 352 11.48 -7.18 -1.93
CA LEU A 352 11.81 -6.50 -3.19
C LEU A 352 10.90 -5.30 -3.38
N SER A 353 11.44 -4.18 -3.83
CA SER A 353 10.64 -3.07 -4.37
C SER A 353 11.01 -2.87 -5.83
N SER A 354 10.00 -2.63 -6.66
CA SER A 354 10.22 -2.28 -8.05
C SER A 354 10.31 -0.76 -8.15
N SER A 355 11.41 -0.23 -8.69
CA SER A 355 11.42 1.18 -9.13
C SER A 355 10.76 1.23 -10.49
N GLY A 356 9.54 1.77 -10.54
CA GLY A 356 8.88 2.01 -11.81
C GLY A 356 9.70 2.96 -12.68
N ARG A 357 9.73 2.75 -13.99
CA ARG A 357 10.40 3.63 -14.96
C ARG A 357 9.56 4.90 -15.19
N ALA A 358 9.11 5.56 -14.12
CA ALA A 358 8.46 6.85 -14.23
C ALA A 358 9.54 7.89 -14.56
N ARG A 359 9.71 8.21 -15.85
CA ARG A 359 10.36 9.47 -16.25
C ARG A 359 9.44 10.63 -15.88
N SER A 360 9.35 10.94 -14.59
CA SER A 360 8.95 12.27 -14.14
C SER A 360 10.23 13.09 -13.99
N PRO A 361 10.38 14.22 -14.68
CA PRO A 361 11.47 15.13 -14.36
C PRO A 361 11.14 15.73 -12.98
N ILE A 362 12.08 15.57 -12.05
CA ILE A 362 12.12 16.19 -10.71
C ILE A 362 11.57 15.28 -9.58
N PRO A 363 12.43 14.85 -8.63
CA PRO A 363 11.98 14.22 -7.41
C PRO A 363 11.30 15.25 -6.49
N ILE A 364 10.08 14.96 -6.04
CA ILE A 364 9.51 15.63 -4.87
C ILE A 364 10.38 15.27 -3.68
N ARG A 365 11.20 16.22 -3.24
CA ARG A 365 12.02 16.09 -2.04
C ARG A 365 11.11 16.21 -0.82
N VAL A 366 10.63 15.07 -0.32
CA VAL A 366 9.99 15.04 1.01
C VAL A 366 11.07 15.47 2.03
N PRO A 367 10.80 16.46 2.91
CA PRO A 367 11.81 16.93 3.85
C PRO A 367 12.23 15.79 4.79
N ARG A 368 13.55 15.52 4.84
CA ARG A 368 14.14 14.57 5.79
C ARG A 368 13.83 15.02 7.22
N PRO A 369 13.28 14.16 8.09
CA PRO A 369 13.36 14.41 9.52
C PRO A 369 14.83 14.38 9.99
N PRO A 370 15.18 15.11 11.06
CA PRO A 370 16.56 15.29 11.48
C PRO A 370 17.23 13.95 11.84
N THR A 371 18.40 13.73 11.26
CA THR A 371 19.34 12.66 11.56
C THR A 371 19.77 12.71 13.02
N SER A 372 19.40 11.70 13.82
CA SER A 372 20.12 11.33 15.03
C SER A 372 20.99 10.10 14.73
N ALA A 373 22.29 10.25 14.94
CA ALA A 373 23.26 9.17 14.85
C ALA A 373 22.98 8.12 15.94
N ALA A 374 22.93 6.85 15.56
CA ALA A 374 22.83 5.74 16.50
C ALA A 374 24.24 5.34 16.96
N THR A 375 24.60 5.79 18.17
CA THR A 375 25.68 5.17 18.95
C THR A 375 25.11 3.88 19.56
N CYS A 376 25.68 2.72 19.23
CA CYS A 376 25.30 1.45 19.85
C CYS A 376 25.74 1.43 21.31
N ALA A 377 24.76 1.41 22.22
CA ALA A 377 24.93 0.94 23.58
C ALA A 377 23.72 0.06 23.95
N ASP A 378 24.03 -1.17 24.36
CA ASP A 378 23.18 -2.26 24.87
C ASP A 378 22.48 -3.25 23.93
N TYR A 379 22.71 -4.52 24.27
CA TYR A 379 22.58 -5.77 23.51
C TYR A 379 21.13 -6.31 23.33
N ARG A 380 20.09 -5.47 23.40
CA ARG A 380 18.68 -5.96 23.49
C ARG A 380 17.76 -5.62 22.32
N GLN A 381 18.18 -4.87 21.31
CA GLN A 381 17.35 -4.63 20.11
C GLN A 381 18.23 -4.52 18.85
N CYS A 382 18.20 -5.54 17.99
CA CYS A 382 18.66 -5.40 16.62
C CYS A 382 17.51 -4.85 15.77
N ARG A 383 17.54 -3.55 15.46
CA ARG A 383 16.85 -3.02 14.27
C ARG A 383 17.78 -3.19 13.08
N LEU A 384 17.46 -4.11 12.18
CA LEU A 384 18.02 -4.09 10.84
C LEU A 384 17.29 -3.01 10.03
N ASN A 385 17.87 -1.81 9.98
CA ASN A 385 17.54 -0.85 8.94
C ASN A 385 18.41 -1.19 7.72
N CYS A 386 17.84 -1.91 6.75
CA CYS A 386 18.46 -2.02 5.43
C CYS A 386 18.40 -0.64 4.75
N HIS A 387 19.51 0.08 4.79
CA HIS A 387 19.72 1.27 3.98
C HIS A 387 20.51 0.85 2.74
N LEU A 388 19.90 0.90 1.57
CA LEU A 388 20.63 0.83 0.30
C LEU A 388 21.14 2.23 -0.06
N GLU A 389 22.46 2.33 -0.27
CA GLU A 389 23.09 3.40 -1.02
C GLU A 389 22.78 3.20 -2.52
N ALA A 390 22.28 4.26 -3.17
CA ALA A 390 22.14 4.29 -4.62
C ALA A 390 23.47 4.77 -5.24
N ILE A 391 24.02 4.01 -6.18
CA ILE A 391 24.91 4.52 -7.22
C ILE A 391 24.05 4.92 -8.42
#